data_AF-A0A9E3PEP6-F1
#
_entry.id   AF-A0A9E3PEP6-F1
#
_cell.length_a   1.000
_cell.length_b   1.000
_cell.length_c   1.000
_cell.angle_alpha   90.00
_cell.angle_beta   90.00
_cell.angle_gamma   90.00
#
_symmetry.space_group_name_H-M   'P 1'
#
loop_
_entity.id
_entity.type
_entity.pdbx_description
1 polymer ?
#
loop_
_entity_poly.entity_id
_entity_poly.type
_entity_poly.pdbx_seq_one_letter_code
_entity_poly.pdbx_strand_id
1 'polypeptide(L)' 'MAARTRKIRHDDQTRAKIQTSQLVNRLTDHILGKVEIPPSAVTAALGLLKKTLPDLASVEHSGEMTFKHEDVLEQLE' A
#
# COMPACT_ATOMS: atom_id res chain seq x y z
N MET A 1 28.78 2.54 14.75
CA MET A 1 27.78 2.92 15.79
C MET A 1 28.04 2.11 17.03
N ALA A 2 28.23 2.74 18.19
CA ALA A 2 28.38 2.04 19.47
C ALA A 2 27.21 1.06 19.67
N ALA A 3 27.53 -0.18 20.08
CA ALA A 3 26.55 -1.25 20.16
C ALA A 3 25.41 -0.88 21.11
N ARG A 4 24.21 -0.61 20.59
CA ARG A 4 23.02 -0.39 21.42
C ARG A 4 22.72 -1.68 22.20
N THR A 5 22.81 -1.61 23.53
CA THR A 5 22.47 -2.70 24.47
C THR A 5 21.03 -3.21 24.29
N ARG A 6 20.10 -2.32 23.92
CA ARG A 6 18.75 -2.69 23.48
C ARG A 6 18.64 -2.53 21.96
N LYS A 7 18.63 -3.67 21.25
CA LYS A 7 18.17 -3.71 19.87
C LYS A 7 16.65 -3.46 19.88
N ILE A 8 16.22 -2.27 19.46
CA ILE A 8 14.81 -2.00 19.18
C ILE A 8 14.47 -2.90 18.00
N ARG A 9 13.90 -4.08 18.28
CA ARG A 9 13.39 -4.95 17.23
C ARG A 9 12.11 -4.31 16.75
N HIS A 10 12.13 -3.79 15.53
CA HIS A 10 10.90 -3.46 14.84
C HIS A 10 10.02 -4.72 14.82
N ASP A 11 8.71 -4.55 14.87
CA ASP A 11 7.78 -5.61 14.53
C ASP A 11 7.85 -5.89 13.02
N ASP A 12 7.29 -7.01 12.58
CA ASP A 12 7.31 -7.38 11.16
C ASP A 12 6.56 -6.37 10.29
N GLN A 13 5.49 -5.76 10.83
CA GLN A 13 4.77 -4.71 10.12
C GLN A 13 5.62 -3.46 9.91
N THR A 14 6.37 -2.98 10.92
CA THR A 14 7.28 -1.84 10.72
C THR A 14 8.40 -2.19 9.75
N ARG A 15 8.95 -3.40 9.80
CA ARG A 15 9.93 -3.86 8.80
C ARG A 15 9.37 -3.80 7.38
N ALA A 16 8.16 -4.32 7.18
CA ALA A 16 7.49 -4.31 5.88
C ALA A 16 7.28 -2.87 5.38
N LYS A 17 6.79 -1.97 6.25
CA LYS A 17 6.62 -0.54 5.91
C LYS A 17 7.94 0.12 5.51
N ILE A 18 9.02 -0.12 6.26
CA ILE A 18 10.35 0.41 5.94
C ILE A 18 10.80 -0.09 4.55
N GLN A 19 10.65 -1.38 4.26
CA GLN A 19 11.00 -1.95 2.96
C GLN A 19 10.19 -1.33 1.83
N THR A 20 8.88 -1.18 2.02
CA THR A 20 7.99 -0.50 1.06
C THR A 20 8.46 0.93 0.80
N SER A 21 8.79 1.72 1.83
CA SER A 21 9.32 3.08 1.67
C SER A 21 10.62 3.12 0.87
N GLN A 22 11.52 2.16 1.08
CA GLN A 22 12.78 2.11 0.35
C GLN A 22 12.59 1.77 -1.14
N LEU A 23 11.65 0.89 -1.46
CA LEU A 23 11.28 0.60 -2.85
C LEU A 23 10.73 1.85 -3.55
N VAL A 24 9.85 2.60 -2.87
CA VAL A 24 9.30 3.87 -3.39
C VAL A 24 10.42 4.86 -3.68
N ASN A 25 11.29 5.14 -2.70
CA ASN A 25 12.41 6.07 -2.86
C ASN A 25 13.30 5.70 -4.06
N ARG A 26 13.64 4.41 -4.18
CA ARG A 26 14.49 3.90 -5.25
C ARG A 26 13.85 4.07 -6.63
N LEU A 27 12.56 3.77 -6.76
CA LEU A 27 11.80 3.97 -8.01
C LEU A 27 11.66 5.45 -8.34
N THR A 28 11.43 6.31 -7.35
CA THR A 28 11.39 7.77 -7.54
C THR A 28 12.72 8.30 -8.06
N ASP A 29 13.84 7.89 -7.46
CA ASP A 29 15.17 8.30 -7.93
C ASP A 29 15.47 7.79 -9.34
N HIS A 30 14.91 6.64 -9.73
CA HIS A 30 14.99 6.14 -11.10
C HIS A 30 14.24 7.02 -12.10
N ILE A 31 13.01 7.42 -11.77
CA ILE A 31 12.21 8.32 -12.60
C ILE A 31 12.88 9.71 -12.73
N LEU A 32 13.53 10.17 -11.66
CA LEU A 32 14.29 11.43 -11.66
C LEU A 32 15.66 11.33 -12.36
N GLY A 33 16.00 10.18 -12.94
CA GLY A 33 17.27 9.97 -13.66
C GLY A 33 18.51 9.93 -12.77
N LYS A 34 18.34 9.80 -11.45
CA LYS A 34 19.47 9.73 -10.49
C LYS A 34 20.08 8.33 -10.42
N VAL A 35 19.29 7.29 -10.72
CA VAL A 35 19.69 5.89 -10.63
C VAL A 35 19.11 5.13 -11.82
N GLU A 36 19.90 4.29 -12.47
CA GLU A 36 19.37 3.32 -13.43
C GLU A 36 19.00 2.01 -12.72
N ILE A 37 17.80 1.50 -13.04
CA ILE A 37 17.27 0.25 -12.51
C ILE A 37 16.95 -0.66 -13.69
N PRO A 38 17.38 -1.93 -13.68
CA PRO A 38 17.05 -2.85 -14.76
C PRO A 38 15.54 -3.11 -14.81
N PRO A 39 14.95 -3.33 -16.01
CA PRO A 39 13.51 -3.52 -16.17
C PRO A 39 12.93 -4.63 -15.28
N SER A 40 13.67 -5.74 -15.10
CA SER A 40 13.27 -6.85 -14.24
C SER A 40 13.10 -6.44 -12.77
N ALA A 41 13.96 -5.53 -12.28
CA ALA A 41 13.88 -5.02 -10.91
C ALA A 41 12.70 -4.05 -10.76
N VAL A 42 12.36 -3.26 -11.79
CA VAL A 42 11.15 -2.42 -11.79
C VAL A 42 9.89 -3.28 -11.70
N THR A 43 9.79 -4.36 -12.47
CA THR A 43 8.66 -5.29 -12.42
C THR A 43 8.57 -6.00 -11.06
N ALA A 44 9.69 -6.46 -10.51
CA ALA A 44 9.72 -7.08 -9.18
C ALA A 44 9.28 -6.10 -8.08
N ALA A 45 9.78 -4.86 -8.12
CA ALA A 45 9.38 -3.82 -7.18
C ALA A 45 7.88 -3.51 -7.25
N LEU A 46 7.30 -3.42 -8.46
CA LEU A 46 5.85 -3.26 -8.63
C LEU A 46 5.06 -4.44 -8.03
N GLY A 47 5.51 -5.68 -8.24
CA GLY A 47 4.87 -6.86 -7.66
C GLY A 47 4.90 -6.86 -6.12
N LEU A 48 5.97 -6.37 -5.51
CA LEU A 48 6.07 -6.20 -4.05
C LEU A 48 5.19 -5.05 -3.55
N LEU A 49 5.17 -3.91 -4.24
CA LEU A 49 4.33 -2.77 -3.87
C LEU A 49 2.85 -3.13 -3.86
N LYS A 50 2.35 -3.85 -4.88
CA LYS A 50 0.95 -4.31 -4.93
C LYS A 50 0.53 -5.24 -3.77
N LYS A 51 1.49 -5.94 -3.14
CA LYS A 51 1.23 -6.79 -1.97
C LYS A 51 1.29 -6.04 -0.65
N THR A 52 1.84 -4.83 -0.64
CA THR A 52 2.10 -4.06 0.59
C THR A 52 1.28 -2.79 0.68
N LEU A 53 0.87 -2.22 -0.45
CA LEU A 53 0.04 -1.03 -0.54
C LEU A 53 -1.31 -1.39 -1.18
N PRO A 54 -2.43 -0.92 -0.61
CA PRO A 54 -3.73 -1.02 -1.26
C PRO A 54 -3.71 -0.19 -2.55
N ASP A 55 -4.20 -0.76 -3.65
CA ASP A 55 -4.36 -0.04 -4.90
C ASP A 55 -5.56 0.90 -4.77
N LEU A 56 -5.33 2.21 -4.91
CA LEU A 56 -6.37 3.24 -4.82
C LEU A 56 -7.45 3.08 -5.89
N ALA A 57 -7.13 2.43 -7.02
CA ALA A 57 -8.09 2.22 -8.10
C ALA A 57 -9.11 1.08 -7.82
N SER A 58 -8.89 0.25 -6.78
CA SER A 58 -9.67 -0.96 -6.54
C SER A 58 -10.74 -0.84 -5.45
N VAL A 59 -11.15 0.38 -5.09
CA VAL A 59 -12.24 0.58 -4.11
C VAL A 59 -13.58 0.63 -4.85
N GLU A 60 -14.11 -0.54 -5.19
CA GLU A 60 -15.53 -0.67 -5.55
C GLU A 60 -16.34 -0.96 -4.28
N HIS A 61 -17.24 -0.06 -3.90
CA HIS A 61 -18.22 -0.30 -2.84
C HIS A 61 -19.38 -1.14 -3.41
N SER A 62 -19.27 -2.46 -3.36
CA SER A 62 -20.39 -3.38 -3.65
C SER A 62 -21.26 -3.54 -2.40
N GLY A 63 -21.99 -2.49 -2.01
CA GLY A 63 -23.02 -2.58 -0.98
C GLY A 63 -24.34 -3.01 -1.62
N GLU A 64 -24.77 -4.25 -1.39
CA GLU A 64 -26.15 -4.64 -1.69
C GLU A 64 -27.08 -3.93 -0.69
N MET A 65 -27.72 -2.85 -1.13
CA MET A 65 -28.71 -2.12 -0.35
C MET A 65 -30.01 -2.92 -0.35
N THR A 66 -30.17 -3.84 0.60
CA THR A 66 -31.48 -4.42 0.88
C THR A 66 -32.32 -3.38 1.60
N PHE A 67 -33.09 -2.58 0.86
CA PHE A 67 -34.13 -1.75 1.44
C PHE A 67 -35.23 -2.66 1.99
N LYS A 68 -35.56 -2.55 3.28
CA LYS A 68 -36.79 -3.16 3.77
C LYS A 68 -37.94 -2.35 3.18
N HIS A 69 -39.04 -3.01 2.82
CA HIS A 69 -40.20 -2.36 2.20
C HIS A 69 -40.74 -1.17 3.02
N GLU A 70 -40.56 -1.23 4.34
CA GLU A 70 -40.92 -0.19 5.31
C GLU A 70 -40.14 1.12 5.09
N ASP A 71 -38.86 1.06 4.72
CA ASP A 71 -37.98 2.24 4.57
C ASP A 71 -38.31 3.08 3.31
N VAL A 72 -39.00 2.50 2.33
CA VAL A 72 -39.38 3.16 1.08
C VAL A 72 -40.68 3.97 1.25
N LEU A 73 -41.55 3.54 2.17
CA LEU A 73 -42.84 4.19 2.41
C LEU A 73 -42.68 5.50 3.19
N GLU A 74 -41.73 5.59 4.12
CA GLU A 74 -41.41 6.83 4.85
C GLU A 74 -40.83 7.94 3.96
N GLN A 75 -40.31 7.62 2.77
CA GLN A 75 -39.76 8.60 1.84
C GLN A 75 -40.81 9.23 0.90
N LEU A 76 -42.06 8.74 0.94
CA LEU A 76 -43.18 9.18 0.11
C LEU A 76 -44.21 10.06 0.86
N GLU A 77 -44.02 10.28 2.15
CA GLU A 77 -44.76 11.28 2.95
C GLU A 77 -43.99 12.61 3.06
#